data_AF-J2WP20-F1
#
_entry.id   AF-J2WP20-F1
#
_cell.length_a   1.000
_cell.length_b   1.000
_cell.length_c   1.000
_cell.angle_alpha   90.00
_cell.angle_beta   90.00
_cell.angle_gamma   90.00
#
_symmetry.space_group_name_H-M   'P 1'
#
loop_
_entity.id
_entity.type
_entity.pdbx_description
1 polymer ?
#
loop_
_entity_poly.entity_id
_entity_poly.type
_entity_poly.pdbx_seq_one_letter_code
_entity_poly.pdbx_strand_id
1 'polypeptide(L)'
;MQPLSFRPFSRVHRTVFFTALITGLLALSGCATVDAQTTAYVGVPQYPATIPAEVQILRTEPTRPFVRLGEILVDASIEPAPPMAEIELKLQDEGAKLGADAVVVVYDQIATVGAYVSGPLWARDVNTIQGRKLKAIAIKFK
;
A
#
# COMPACT_ATOMS: atom_id res chain seq x y z
N MET A 1 66.71 -13.11 -13.64
CA MET A 1 65.94 -13.06 -12.38
C MET A 1 65.49 -11.62 -12.10
N GLN A 2 64.18 -11.35 -12.10
CA GLN A 2 63.57 -10.17 -11.45
C GLN A 2 62.24 -10.63 -10.83
N PRO A 3 62.02 -10.46 -9.51
CA PRO A 3 60.73 -10.79 -8.90
C PRO A 3 59.75 -9.62 -9.04
N LEU A 4 58.58 -9.89 -9.61
CA LEU A 4 57.44 -8.98 -9.62
C LEU A 4 56.92 -8.82 -8.18
N SER A 5 57.06 -7.61 -7.66
CA SER A 5 56.55 -7.19 -6.36
C SER A 5 55.02 -7.12 -6.38
N PHE A 6 54.35 -8.06 -5.72
CA PHE A 6 52.93 -7.96 -5.38
C PHE A 6 52.78 -6.93 -4.24
N ARG A 7 52.30 -5.74 -4.58
CA ARG A 7 51.92 -4.73 -3.58
C ARG A 7 50.72 -5.26 -2.78
N PRO A 8 50.76 -5.29 -1.44
CA PRO A 8 49.63 -5.71 -0.65
C PRO A 8 48.50 -4.69 -0.81
N PHE A 9 47.41 -5.10 -1.45
CA PHE A 9 46.20 -4.30 -1.57
C PHE A 9 45.71 -3.95 -0.16
N SER A 10 45.79 -2.66 0.20
CA SER A 10 45.71 -2.22 1.59
C SER A 10 44.34 -2.54 2.20
N ARG A 11 44.34 -2.95 3.48
CA ARG A 11 43.12 -3.17 4.28
C ARG A 11 42.12 -2.00 4.17
N VAL A 12 42.63 -0.78 3.97
CA VAL A 12 41.87 0.47 3.86
C VAL A 12 41.00 0.50 2.61
N HIS A 13 41.49 0.01 1.47
CA HIS A 13 40.69 -0.07 0.25
C HIS A 13 39.51 -1.04 0.41
N ARG A 14 39.72 -2.13 1.17
CA ARG A 14 38.68 -3.12 1.43
C ARG A 14 37.57 -2.59 2.34
N THR A 15 37.89 -1.76 3.33
CA THR A 15 36.89 -1.14 4.21
C THR A 15 36.07 -0.06 3.49
N VAL A 16 36.71 0.77 2.67
CA VAL A 16 36.02 1.83 1.90
C VAL A 16 35.05 1.23 0.88
N PHE A 17 35.43 0.13 0.23
CA PHE A 17 34.54 -0.56 -0.70
C PHE A 17 33.32 -1.16 -0.01
N PHE A 18 33.52 -1.76 1.18
CA PHE A 18 32.42 -2.33 1.96
C PHE A 18 31.44 -1.27 2.47
N THR A 19 31.93 -0.13 2.96
CA THR A 19 31.04 0.95 3.42
C THR A 19 30.28 1.59 2.26
N ALA A 20 30.92 1.80 1.11
CA ALA A 20 30.24 2.30 -0.09
C ALA A 20 29.15 1.35 -0.58
N LEU A 21 29.40 0.03 -0.53
CA LEU A 21 28.42 -0.98 -0.91
C LEU A 21 27.20 -0.98 0.04
N ILE A 22 27.43 -0.90 1.35
CA ILE A 22 26.34 -0.86 2.35
C ILE A 22 25.50 0.40 2.19
N THR A 23 26.12 1.57 2.05
CA THR A 23 25.41 2.84 1.83
C THR A 23 24.62 2.82 0.51
N GLY A 24 25.17 2.20 -0.54
CA GLY A 24 24.46 1.99 -1.80
C GLY A 24 23.22 1.10 -1.67
N LEU A 25 23.31 0.00 -0.90
CA LEU A 25 22.17 -0.89 -0.66
C LEU A 25 21.05 -0.23 0.16
N LEU A 26 21.38 0.61 1.15
CA LEU A 26 20.37 1.31 1.94
C LEU A 26 19.61 2.37 1.13
N ALA A 27 20.21 2.95 0.09
CA ALA A 27 19.56 3.94 -0.77
C ALA A 27 18.50 3.35 -1.71
N LEU A 28 18.43 2.01 -1.84
CA LEU A 28 17.51 1.31 -2.76
C LEU A 28 16.22 0.81 -2.09
N SER A 29 15.95 1.15 -0.82
CA SER A 29 14.68 0.82 -0.19
C SER A 29 13.55 1.69 -0.75
N GLY A 30 12.90 1.24 -1.81
CA GLY A 30 11.67 1.85 -2.33
C GLY A 30 10.51 1.64 -1.36
N CYS A 31 9.80 2.71 -1.00
CA CYS A 31 8.55 2.62 -0.27
C CYS A 31 7.47 2.07 -1.22
N ALA A 32 7.12 0.79 -1.09
CA ALA A 32 5.86 0.29 -1.64
C ALA A 32 4.72 0.86 -0.78
N THR A 33 4.12 1.96 -1.21
CA THR A 33 3.03 2.62 -0.47
C THR A 33 1.68 2.17 -0.99
N VAL A 34 0.76 1.81 -0.08
CA VAL A 34 -0.65 1.53 -0.41
C VAL A 34 -1.35 2.83 -0.83
N ASP A 35 -1.90 2.86 -2.04
CA ASP A 35 -2.68 4.00 -2.55
C ASP A 35 -4.13 3.91 -2.08
N ALA A 36 -4.69 5.04 -1.64
CA ALA A 36 -6.09 5.13 -1.26
C ALA A 36 -6.71 6.41 -1.81
N GLN A 37 -7.89 6.27 -2.41
CA GLN A 37 -8.68 7.38 -2.93
C GLN A 37 -9.95 7.55 -2.11
N THR A 38 -10.15 8.78 -1.63
CA THR A 38 -11.25 9.14 -0.75
C THR A 38 -12.16 10.14 -1.46
N THR A 39 -13.43 9.79 -1.65
CA THR A 39 -14.43 10.65 -2.30
C THR A 39 -15.56 10.97 -1.33
N ALA A 40 -15.71 12.24 -0.96
CA ALA A 40 -16.81 12.72 -0.11
C ALA A 40 -18.11 12.86 -0.92
N TYR A 41 -19.25 12.53 -0.31
CA TYR A 41 -20.55 12.74 -0.95
C TYR A 41 -20.95 14.22 -0.92
N VAL A 42 -21.63 14.67 -1.97
CA VAL A 42 -22.11 16.06 -2.09
C VAL A 42 -23.42 16.21 -1.30
N GLY A 43 -23.56 17.31 -0.55
CA GLY A 43 -24.81 17.65 0.16
C GLY A 43 -25.01 16.97 1.52
N VAL A 44 -24.03 16.24 2.03
CA VAL A 44 -24.02 15.73 3.41
C VAL A 44 -23.28 16.69 4.36
N PRO A 45 -23.62 16.69 5.66
CA PRO A 45 -22.87 17.45 6.66
C PRO A 45 -21.39 17.04 6.66
N GLN A 46 -20.50 18.03 6.58
CA GLN A 46 -19.06 17.83 6.73
C GLN A 46 -18.72 17.84 8.22
N TYR A 47 -18.03 16.81 8.70
CA TYR A 47 -17.59 16.71 10.08
C TYR A 47 -16.10 17.04 10.20
N PRO A 48 -15.64 17.54 11.37
CA PRO A 48 -14.21 17.69 11.61
C PRO A 48 -13.54 16.31 11.63
N ALA A 49 -12.26 16.28 11.28
CA ALA A 49 -11.49 15.04 11.30
C ALA A 49 -11.50 14.41 12.70
N THR A 50 -11.69 13.09 12.75
CA THR A 50 -11.68 12.29 13.99
C THR A 50 -10.30 11.71 14.24
N ILE A 51 -10.12 10.99 15.36
CA ILE A 51 -8.86 10.30 15.67
C ILE A 51 -8.86 8.96 14.91
N PRO A 52 -7.84 8.64 14.10
CA PRO A 52 -7.79 7.38 13.33
C PRO A 52 -8.02 6.12 14.17
N ALA A 53 -7.42 6.06 15.36
CA ALA A 53 -7.55 4.92 16.27
C ALA A 53 -8.98 4.72 16.83
N GLU A 54 -9.86 5.73 16.75
CA GLU A 54 -11.26 5.64 17.19
C GLU A 54 -12.19 5.18 16.06
N VAL A 55 -11.72 5.19 14.81
CA VAL A 55 -12.51 4.78 13.64
C VAL A 55 -12.65 3.27 13.61
N GLN A 56 -13.89 2.78 13.72
CA GLN A 56 -14.16 1.35 13.72
C GLN A 56 -14.24 0.79 12.30
N ILE A 57 -13.52 -0.31 12.03
CA ILE A 57 -13.65 -1.04 10.77
C ILE A 57 -14.76 -2.08 10.90
N LEU A 58 -15.85 -1.91 10.14
CA LEU A 58 -16.97 -2.83 10.13
C LEU A 58 -16.95 -3.68 8.85
N ARG A 59 -17.11 -5.00 9.01
CA ARG A 59 -17.18 -5.96 7.89
C ARG A 59 -18.62 -6.28 7.47
N THR A 60 -19.60 -5.78 8.22
CA THR A 60 -21.03 -5.98 8.01
C THR A 60 -21.73 -4.65 8.12
N GLU A 61 -22.89 -4.53 7.47
CA GLU A 61 -23.71 -3.32 7.57
C GLU A 61 -24.17 -3.09 9.03
N PRO A 62 -23.97 -1.88 9.59
CA PRO A 62 -24.39 -1.56 10.94
C PRO A 62 -25.91 -1.41 11.04
N THR A 63 -26.48 -1.88 12.14
CA THR A 63 -27.92 -1.77 12.44
C THR A 63 -28.31 -0.43 13.06
N ARG A 64 -27.34 0.28 13.67
CA ARG A 64 -27.54 1.59 14.27
C ARG A 64 -27.78 2.63 13.16
N PRO A 65 -28.66 3.63 13.34
CA PRO A 65 -28.81 4.71 12.36
C PRO A 65 -27.48 5.46 12.13
N PHE A 66 -27.14 5.67 10.86
CA PHE A 66 -25.92 6.37 10.44
C PHE A 66 -26.17 7.30 9.24
N VAL A 67 -25.17 8.13 8.93
CA VAL A 67 -25.08 8.96 7.73
C VAL A 67 -23.81 8.56 6.97
N ARG A 68 -23.89 8.43 5.65
CA ARG A 68 -22.74 8.12 4.79
C ARG A 68 -22.01 9.41 4.42
N LEU A 69 -20.72 9.48 4.71
CA LEU A 69 -19.89 10.67 4.48
C LEU A 69 -19.15 10.60 3.15
N GLY A 70 -18.75 9.41 2.74
CA GLY A 70 -18.00 9.21 1.50
C GLY A 70 -17.64 7.76 1.25
N GLU A 71 -16.92 7.55 0.16
CA GLU A 71 -16.33 6.27 -0.24
C GLU A 71 -14.81 6.34 -0.12
N ILE A 72 -14.21 5.24 0.33
CA ILE A 72 -12.76 5.04 0.38
C ILE A 72 -12.44 3.82 -0.47
N LEU A 73 -11.62 4.01 -1.49
CA LEU A 73 -11.10 2.96 -2.36
C LEU A 73 -9.63 2.75 -2.01
N VAL A 74 -9.26 1.54 -1.60
CA VAL A 74 -7.86 1.16 -1.34
C VAL A 74 -7.40 0.22 -2.45
N ASP A 75 -6.33 0.62 -3.14
CA ASP A 75 -5.65 -0.22 -4.12
C ASP A 75 -4.43 -0.88 -3.45
N ALA A 76 -4.58 -2.17 -3.17
CA ALA A 76 -3.56 -3.01 -2.56
C ALA A 76 -2.92 -3.96 -3.60
N SER A 77 -2.88 -3.55 -4.88
CA SER A 77 -2.33 -4.33 -6.00
C SER A 77 -0.80 -4.24 -6.10
N ILE A 78 -0.09 -4.41 -4.98
CA ILE A 78 1.37 -4.44 -4.90
C ILE A 78 1.86 -5.86 -4.59
N GLU A 79 3.01 -6.24 -5.14
CA GLU A 79 3.65 -7.55 -4.89
C GLU A 79 4.94 -7.33 -4.07
N PRO A 80 5.05 -7.90 -2.85
CA PRO A 80 4.08 -8.77 -2.17
C PRO A 80 2.84 -8.02 -1.67
N ALA A 81 1.70 -8.72 -1.60
CA ALA A 81 0.44 -8.16 -1.12
C ALA A 81 0.60 -7.57 0.30
N PRO A 82 0.08 -6.36 0.58
CA PRO A 82 0.28 -5.72 1.86
C PRO A 82 -0.48 -6.47 2.96
N PRO A 83 0.03 -6.49 4.20
CA PRO A 83 -0.67 -7.09 5.33
C PRO A 83 -2.04 -6.42 5.56
N MET A 84 -3.04 -7.20 5.98
CA MET A 84 -4.38 -6.66 6.28
C MET A 84 -4.36 -5.52 7.30
N ALA A 85 -3.45 -5.56 8.27
CA ALA A 85 -3.30 -4.50 9.27
C ALA A 85 -2.94 -3.14 8.64
N GLU A 86 -2.13 -3.12 7.58
CA GLU A 86 -1.75 -1.89 6.89
C GLU A 86 -2.93 -1.29 6.12
N ILE A 87 -3.74 -2.16 5.50
CA ILE A 87 -4.99 -1.76 4.83
C ILE A 87 -5.98 -1.18 5.84
N GLU A 88 -6.15 -1.83 7.00
CA GLU A 88 -7.05 -1.38 8.07
C GLU A 88 -6.59 -0.03 8.64
N LEU A 89 -5.29 0.15 8.89
CA LEU A 89 -4.72 1.45 9.30
C LEU A 89 -4.98 2.55 8.26
N LYS A 90 -4.79 2.23 6.97
CA LYS A 90 -5.05 3.18 5.89
C LYS A 90 -6.53 3.58 5.82
N LEU A 91 -7.44 2.62 6.00
CA LEU A 91 -8.88 2.88 6.06
C LEU A 91 -9.26 3.76 7.25
N GLN A 92 -8.63 3.53 8.42
CA GLN A 92 -8.82 4.37 9.60
C GLN A 92 -8.38 5.81 9.36
N ASP A 93 -7.19 6.01 8.78
CA ASP A 93 -6.66 7.34 8.46
C ASP A 93 -7.56 8.10 7.48
N GLU A 94 -7.99 7.45 6.39
CA GLU A 94 -8.86 8.08 5.40
C GLU A 94 -10.27 8.35 5.94
N GLY A 95 -10.81 7.43 6.75
CA GLY A 95 -12.08 7.63 7.45
C GLY A 95 -12.03 8.78 8.45
N ALA A 96 -10.91 8.90 9.18
CA ALA A 96 -10.68 9.97 10.13
C ALA A 96 -10.67 11.34 9.47
N LYS A 97 -10.04 11.47 8.29
CA LYS A 97 -10.06 12.73 7.51
C LYS A 97 -11.46 13.17 7.13
N LEU A 98 -12.38 12.23 6.91
CA LEU A 98 -13.79 12.49 6.62
C LEU A 98 -14.63 12.77 7.88
N GLY A 99 -14.06 12.62 9.07
CA GLY A 99 -14.77 12.75 10.34
C GLY A 99 -15.69 11.57 10.65
N ALA A 100 -15.39 10.39 10.08
CA ALA A 100 -16.16 9.18 10.29
C ALA A 100 -15.96 8.60 11.69
N ASP A 101 -16.99 7.92 12.18
CA ASP A 101 -16.91 7.12 13.42
C ASP A 101 -16.66 5.65 13.10
N ALA A 102 -17.06 5.21 11.90
CA ALA A 102 -16.79 3.88 11.39
C ALA A 102 -16.63 3.87 9.86
N VAL A 103 -15.94 2.85 9.35
CA VAL A 103 -15.73 2.58 7.94
C VAL A 103 -16.22 1.17 7.65
N VAL A 104 -17.23 1.05 6.80
CA VAL A 104 -17.87 -0.22 6.45
C VAL A 104 -17.24 -0.77 5.18
N VAL A 105 -16.57 -1.92 5.26
CA VAL A 105 -16.01 -2.62 4.11
C VAL A 105 -17.15 -3.28 3.33
N VAL A 106 -17.39 -2.80 2.11
CA VAL A 106 -18.47 -3.28 1.24
C VAL A 106 -17.94 -4.34 0.27
N TYR A 107 -16.68 -4.22 -0.14
CA TYR A 107 -16.11 -5.08 -1.17
C TYR A 107 -14.62 -5.29 -0.92
N ASP A 108 -14.20 -6.55 -0.82
CA ASP A 108 -12.78 -6.97 -0.77
C ASP A 108 -12.62 -8.09 -1.81
N GLN A 109 -12.07 -7.76 -2.98
CA GLN A 109 -11.87 -8.72 -4.05
C GLN A 109 -10.47 -8.64 -4.65
N ILE A 110 -9.95 -9.82 -4.97
CA ILE A 110 -8.76 -10.00 -5.79
C ILE A 110 -9.25 -10.02 -7.25
N ALA A 111 -8.95 -8.97 -8.01
CA ALA A 111 -9.33 -8.84 -9.41
C ALA A 111 -8.08 -8.79 -10.31
N THR A 112 -8.20 -9.25 -11.55
CA THR A 112 -7.12 -9.07 -12.53
C THR A 112 -7.02 -7.60 -12.91
N VAL A 113 -5.93 -6.94 -12.53
CA VAL A 113 -5.70 -5.51 -12.80
C VAL A 113 -4.83 -5.26 -14.03
N GLY A 114 -4.21 -6.31 -14.56
CA GLY A 114 -3.45 -6.26 -15.80
C GLY A 114 -3.06 -7.65 -16.29
N ALA A 115 -2.54 -7.71 -17.51
CA ALA A 115 -1.92 -8.91 -18.05
C ALA A 115 -0.70 -8.51 -18.87
N TYR A 116 0.39 -9.25 -18.74
CA TYR A 116 1.53 -9.12 -19.64
C TYR A 116 1.68 -10.40 -20.45
N VAL A 117 2.03 -10.22 -21.71
CA VAL A 117 2.24 -11.32 -22.66
C VAL A 117 3.73 -11.45 -22.88
N SER A 118 4.28 -12.61 -22.53
CA SER A 118 5.70 -12.92 -22.69
C SER A 118 5.89 -14.13 -23.60
N GLY A 119 7.00 -14.20 -24.32
CA GLY A 119 7.37 -15.37 -25.13
C GLY A 119 7.52 -15.08 -26.63
N PRO A 120 8.14 -16.02 -27.38
CA PRO A 120 8.36 -15.89 -28.82
C PRO A 120 7.06 -15.80 -29.62
N LEU A 121 7.13 -15.32 -30.86
CA LEU A 121 5.96 -14.98 -31.71
C LEU A 121 4.92 -16.10 -31.85
N TRP A 122 5.35 -17.36 -31.75
CA TRP A 122 4.51 -18.57 -31.88
C TRP A 122 4.23 -19.31 -30.57
N ALA A 123 4.76 -18.85 -29.44
CA ALA A 123 4.49 -19.42 -28.11
C ALA A 123 4.47 -18.28 -27.08
N ARG A 124 3.27 -17.72 -26.88
CA ARG A 124 3.03 -16.63 -25.95
C ARG A 124 2.35 -17.16 -24.69
N ASP A 125 2.93 -16.83 -23.56
CA ASP A 125 2.35 -17.01 -22.24
C ASP A 125 1.67 -15.72 -21.80
N VAL A 126 0.47 -15.85 -21.23
CA VAL A 126 -0.29 -14.72 -20.67
C VAL A 126 -0.23 -14.82 -19.15
N ASN A 127 0.46 -13.87 -18.53
CA ASN A 127 0.54 -13.77 -17.08
C ASN A 127 -0.37 -12.65 -16.60
N THR A 128 -1.36 -13.00 -15.79
CA THR A 128 -2.30 -12.05 -15.20
C THR A 128 -1.74 -11.49 -13.90
N ILE A 129 -1.75 -10.17 -13.76
CA ILE A 129 -1.44 -9.47 -12.51
C ILE A 129 -2.72 -9.41 -11.69
N GLN A 130 -2.71 -10.06 -10.53
CA GLN A 130 -3.80 -10.00 -9.57
C GLN A 130 -3.58 -8.79 -8.66
N GLY A 131 -4.66 -8.05 -8.40
CA GLY A 131 -4.66 -6.87 -7.55
C GLY A 131 -5.83 -6.92 -6.58
N ARG A 132 -5.56 -6.68 -5.28
CA ARG A 132 -6.63 -6.59 -4.28
C ARG A 132 -7.19 -5.18 -4.28
N LYS A 133 -8.47 -5.04 -4.62
CA LYS A 133 -9.21 -3.77 -4.53
C LYS A 133 -10.21 -3.85 -3.40
N LEU A 134 -10.17 -2.85 -2.52
CA LEU A 134 -11.08 -2.76 -1.39
C LEU A 134 -11.89 -1.47 -1.49
N LYS A 135 -13.21 -1.59 -1.38
CA LYS A 135 -14.14 -0.46 -1.30
C LYS A 135 -14.78 -0.43 0.08
N ALA A 136 -14.69 0.71 0.74
CA ALA A 136 -15.34 0.96 2.01
C ALA A 136 -16.14 2.26 1.98
N ILE A 137 -17.13 2.36 2.87
CA ILE A 137 -17.98 3.55 3.04
C ILE A 137 -17.72 4.13 4.42
N ALA A 138 -17.31 5.39 4.45
CA ALA A 138 -17.14 6.15 5.69
C ALA A 138 -18.51 6.59 6.21
N ILE A 139 -18.79 6.33 7.49
CA ILE A 139 -20.07 6.63 8.14
C ILE A 139 -19.89 7.39 9.45
N LYS A 140 -20.88 8.25 9.74
CA LYS A 140 -21.09 8.90 11.03
C LYS A 140 -22.29 8.28 11.72
N PHE A 141 -22.20 7.92 12.99
CA PHE A 141 -23.40 7.54 13.74
C PHE A 141 -24.24 8.78 14.05
N LYS A 142 -25.57 8.59 14.11
CA LYS A 142 -26.49 9.64 14.54
C LYS A 142 -26.62 9.68 16.06
#